data_AF-A0A8B0SUS1-F1
#
_entry.id   AF-A0A8B0SUS1-F1
#
_cell.length_a   1.000
_cell.length_b   1.000
_cell.length_c   1.000
_cell.angle_alpha   90.00
_cell.angle_beta   90.00
_cell.angle_gamma   90.00
#
_symmetry.space_group_name_H-M   'P 1'
#
loop_
_entity.id
_entity.type
_entity.pdbx_description
1 polymer ?
#
loop_
_entity_poly.entity_id
_entity_poly.type
_entity_poly.pdbx_seq_one_letter_code
_entity_poly.pdbx_strand_id
1 'polypeptide(L)'
;MQAPTDATTFINQIKDRMRQWLGTLDNGLPDNPRLRIREQGEKNRIHLTPLDKQTEPPNTAALKQEIGQRWADLELIDILKEVDLREHFSWLFRTSASREVLEPEVLQRRLLLCLFGLGTNVGLKRIASQQPPRQL
;
A
#
# COMPACT_ATOMS: atom_id res chain seq x y z
N MET A 1 5.60 24.19 -9.87
CA MET A 1 4.81 24.41 -11.10
C MET A 1 3.54 25.16 -10.69
N GLN A 2 3.28 26.34 -11.27
CA GLN A 2 2.05 27.08 -11.03
C GLN A 2 0.91 26.49 -11.87
N ALA A 3 -0.23 26.21 -11.25
CA ALA A 3 -1.44 25.78 -11.95
C ALA A 3 -2.19 27.00 -12.54
N PRO A 4 -2.83 26.89 -13.71
CA PRO A 4 -3.69 27.95 -14.24
C PRO A 4 -4.82 28.29 -13.27
N THR A 5 -5.12 29.58 -13.13
CA THR A 5 -6.25 30.08 -12.33
C THR A 5 -7.60 29.91 -13.02
N ASP A 6 -7.63 29.77 -14.35
CA ASP A 6 -8.84 29.46 -15.10
C ASP A 6 -9.17 27.95 -15.05
N ALA A 7 -10.36 27.62 -14.54
CA ALA A 7 -10.80 26.25 -14.35
C ALA A 7 -10.88 25.47 -15.66
N THR A 8 -11.31 26.10 -16.75
CA THR A 8 -11.44 25.44 -18.06
C THR A 8 -10.07 25.07 -18.62
N THR A 9 -9.11 25.99 -18.53
CA THR A 9 -7.71 25.80 -18.92
C THR A 9 -7.07 24.67 -18.12
N PHE A 10 -7.26 24.66 -16.79
CA PHE A 10 -6.75 23.59 -15.93
C PHE A 10 -7.35 22.22 -16.29
N ILE A 11 -8.67 22.12 -16.47
CA ILE A 11 -9.35 20.88 -16.84
C ILE A 11 -8.86 20.37 -18.20
N ASN A 12 -8.72 21.26 -19.18
CA ASN A 12 -8.25 20.88 -20.51
C ASN A 12 -6.81 20.35 -20.46
N GLN A 13 -5.91 21.00 -19.71
CA GLN A 13 -4.54 20.51 -19.50
C GLN A 13 -4.52 19.12 -18.87
N ILE A 14 -5.38 18.84 -17.89
CA ILE A 14 -5.50 17.51 -17.30
C ILE A 14 -5.98 16.50 -18.35
N LYS A 15 -7.04 16.81 -19.09
CA LYS A 15 -7.58 15.93 -20.13
C LYS A 15 -6.55 15.62 -21.20
N ASP A 16 -5.80 16.63 -21.65
CA ASP A 16 -4.76 16.46 -22.67
C ASP A 16 -3.62 15.60 -22.16
N ARG A 17 -3.17 15.82 -20.92
CA ARG A 17 -2.19 14.94 -20.27
C ARG A 17 -2.71 13.51 -20.14
N MET A 18 -3.96 13.33 -19.71
CA MET A 18 -4.57 12.00 -19.60
C MET A 18 -4.61 11.29 -20.95
N ARG A 19 -5.04 11.98 -22.02
CA ARG A 19 -5.05 11.41 -23.37
C ARG A 19 -3.64 11.06 -23.85
N GLN A 20 -2.68 11.95 -23.63
CA GLN A 20 -1.28 11.70 -23.99
C GLN A 20 -0.73 10.46 -23.28
N TRP A 21 -0.88 10.37 -21.96
CA TRP A 21 -0.38 9.24 -21.18
C TRP A 21 -1.14 7.95 -21.48
N LEU A 22 -2.44 8.01 -21.72
CA LEU A 22 -3.23 6.85 -22.13
C LEU A 22 -2.80 6.33 -23.50
N GLY A 23 -2.59 7.23 -24.47
CA GLY A 23 -2.08 6.85 -25.79
C GLY A 23 -0.64 6.32 -25.72
N THR A 24 0.20 6.89 -24.85
CA THR A 24 1.57 6.39 -24.62
C THR A 24 1.54 4.97 -24.04
N LEU A 25 0.65 4.72 -23.07
CA LEU A 25 0.46 3.40 -22.49
C LEU A 25 -0.05 2.41 -23.53
N ASP A 26 -1.12 2.76 -24.25
CA ASP A 26 -1.78 1.89 -25.23
C ASP A 26 -0.82 1.48 -26.36
N ASN A 27 -0.11 2.45 -26.93
CA ASN A 27 0.89 2.20 -27.97
C ASN A 27 2.07 1.37 -27.46
N GLY A 28 2.42 1.48 -26.17
CA GLY A 28 3.52 0.75 -25.57
C GLY A 28 3.16 -0.64 -25.07
N LEU A 29 1.87 -0.96 -24.91
CA LEU A 29 1.40 -2.23 -24.34
C LEU A 29 1.79 -3.49 -25.14
N PRO A 30 1.69 -3.52 -26.49
CA PRO A 30 2.01 -4.72 -27.27
C PRO A 30 3.43 -5.24 -27.02
N ASP A 31 4.40 -4.33 -26.87
CA ASP A 31 5.82 -4.65 -26.73
C ASP A 31 6.33 -4.53 -25.29
N ASN A 32 5.46 -4.31 -24.31
CA ASN A 32 5.88 -4.10 -22.92
C ASN A 32 6.31 -5.42 -22.24
N PRO A 33 7.60 -5.60 -21.89
CA PRO A 33 8.07 -6.83 -21.25
C PRO A 33 7.64 -6.95 -19.79
N ARG A 34 7.18 -5.85 -19.16
CA ARG A 34 6.81 -5.78 -17.74
C ARG A 34 5.31 -5.88 -17.48
N LEU A 35 4.48 -5.53 -18.46
CA LEU A 35 3.02 -5.50 -18.34
C LEU A 35 2.39 -6.08 -19.61
N ARG A 36 1.61 -7.15 -19.48
CA ARG A 36 0.89 -7.77 -20.59
C ARG A 36 -0.59 -7.91 -20.27
N ILE A 37 -1.45 -7.63 -21.25
CA ILE A 37 -2.88 -7.92 -21.16
C ILE A 37 -3.13 -9.24 -21.89
N ARG A 38 -3.61 -10.26 -21.16
CA ARG A 38 -3.92 -11.58 -21.71
C ARG A 38 -5.33 -11.57 -22.29
N GLU A 39 -5.48 -12.09 -23.51
CA GLU A 39 -6.79 -12.19 -24.18
C GLU A 39 -7.67 -13.31 -23.59
N GLN A 40 -7.04 -14.36 -23.05
CA GLN A 40 -7.71 -15.57 -22.57
C GLN A 40 -7.94 -15.58 -21.05
N GLY A 41 -9.18 -15.90 -20.65
CA GLY A 41 -9.61 -16.03 -19.26
C GLY A 41 -10.28 -14.77 -18.70
N GLU A 42 -11.42 -14.95 -18.02
CA GLU A 42 -12.16 -13.84 -17.38
C GLU A 42 -11.42 -13.26 -16.16
N LYS A 43 -10.46 -14.00 -15.60
CA LYS A 43 -9.71 -13.65 -14.38
C LYS A 43 -8.22 -13.45 -14.71
N ASN A 44 -7.58 -12.48 -14.05
CA ASN A 44 -6.14 -12.18 -14.15
C ASN A 44 -5.66 -11.76 -15.55
N ARG A 45 -6.45 -10.90 -16.22
CA ARG A 45 -6.10 -10.33 -17.53
C ARG A 45 -4.83 -9.48 -17.50
N ILE A 46 -4.56 -8.80 -16.39
CA ILE A 46 -3.37 -7.98 -16.20
C ILE A 46 -2.24 -8.86 -15.65
N HIS A 47 -1.20 -9.06 -16.45
CA HIS A 47 -0.02 -9.80 -16.06
C HIS A 47 1.18 -8.86 -15.88
N LEU A 48 1.72 -8.83 -14.67
CA LEU A 48 2.95 -8.11 -14.35
C LEU A 48 4.11 -9.10 -14.26
N THR A 49 5.21 -8.77 -14.95
CA THR A 49 6.46 -9.51 -14.77
C THR A 49 7.02 -9.19 -13.39
N PRO A 50 7.49 -10.19 -12.62
CA PRO A 50 8.13 -9.95 -11.33
C PRO A 50 9.24 -8.90 -11.45
N LEU A 51 9.33 -8.02 -10.45
CA LEU A 51 10.38 -7.01 -10.44
C LEU A 51 11.74 -7.68 -10.27
N ASP A 52 12.72 -7.18 -11.02
CA ASP A 52 14.11 -7.56 -10.83
C ASP A 52 14.57 -7.16 -9.43
N LYS A 53 15.39 -8.02 -8.81
CA LYS A 53 15.97 -7.70 -7.50
C LYS A 53 16.81 -6.43 -7.63
N GLN A 54 16.42 -5.38 -6.91
CA GLN A 54 17.21 -4.16 -6.84
C GLN A 54 18.53 -4.45 -6.12
N THR A 55 19.61 -3.79 -6.57
CA THR A 55 20.89 -3.81 -5.87
C THR A 55 20.67 -3.29 -4.45
N GLU A 56 21.20 -4.01 -3.45
CA GLU A 56 21.06 -3.59 -2.07
C GLU A 56 21.81 -2.26 -1.86
N PRO A 57 21.16 -1.20 -1.34
CA PRO A 57 21.82 0.05 -1.04
C PRO A 57 23.02 -0.16 -0.10
N PRO A 58 24.11 0.61 -0.27
CA PRO A 58 25.36 0.37 0.48
C PRO A 58 25.18 0.43 2.00
N ASN A 59 24.22 1.24 2.47
CA ASN A 59 23.98 1.45 3.91
C ASN A 59 22.92 0.52 4.50
N THR A 60 22.34 -0.41 3.73
CA THR A 60 21.24 -1.26 4.23
C THR A 60 21.68 -2.16 5.38
N ALA A 61 22.89 -2.72 5.32
CA ALA A 61 23.43 -3.55 6.39
C ALA A 61 23.68 -2.74 7.67
N ALA A 62 24.34 -1.58 7.54
CA ALA A 62 24.61 -0.67 8.66
C ALA A 62 23.30 -0.20 9.33
N LEU A 63 22.29 0.17 8.52
CA LEU A 63 20.99 0.58 9.05
C LEU A 63 20.28 -0.56 9.78
N LYS A 64 20.26 -1.77 9.22
CA LYS A 64 19.69 -2.95 9.89
C LYS A 64 20.38 -3.23 11.23
N GLN A 65 21.71 -3.09 11.28
CA GLN A 65 22.48 -3.27 12.51
C GLN A 65 22.14 -2.21 13.55
N GLU A 66 22.13 -0.93 13.19
CA GLU A 66 21.77 0.16 14.10
C GLU A 66 20.33 0.02 14.62
N ILE A 67 19.41 -0.40 13.76
CA ILE A 67 18.03 -0.69 14.16
C ILE A 67 18.02 -1.83 15.19
N GLY A 68 18.70 -2.93 14.90
CA GLY A 68 18.79 -4.07 15.81
C GLY A 68 19.45 -3.73 17.15
N GLN A 69 20.44 -2.83 17.18
CA GLN A 69 21.10 -2.39 18.41
C GLN A 69 20.21 -1.49 19.27
N ARG A 70 19.42 -0.60 18.66
CA ARG A 70 18.59 0.38 19.39
C ARG A 70 17.24 -0.17 19.83
N TRP A 71 16.67 -1.08 19.04
CA TRP A 71 15.34 -1.66 19.25
C TRP A 71 15.41 -3.19 19.31
N ALA A 72 16.46 -3.73 19.95
CA ALA A 72 16.59 -5.17 20.16
C ALA A 72 15.31 -5.73 20.81
N ASP A 73 14.83 -6.86 20.29
CA ASP A 73 13.72 -7.65 20.84
C ASP A 73 12.33 -6.99 20.86
N LEU A 74 12.12 -5.89 20.13
CA LEU A 74 10.79 -5.31 19.93
C LEU A 74 10.14 -5.84 18.66
N GLU A 75 9.01 -6.53 18.82
CA GLU A 75 8.15 -6.90 17.71
C GLU A 75 7.57 -5.63 17.06
N LEU A 76 7.73 -5.49 15.74
CA LEU A 76 7.26 -4.31 15.00
C LEU A 76 5.76 -4.06 15.20
N ILE A 77 4.96 -5.11 15.40
CA ILE A 77 3.54 -4.99 15.72
C ILE A 77 3.30 -4.33 17.08
N ASP A 78 4.18 -4.54 18.06
CA ASP A 78 4.08 -3.91 19.37
C ASP A 78 4.44 -2.43 19.30
N ILE A 79 5.45 -2.07 18.50
CA ILE A 79 5.75 -0.65 18.20
C ILE A 79 4.54 0.02 17.55
N LEU A 80 3.93 -0.63 16.55
CA LEU A 80 2.75 -0.10 15.85
C LEU A 80 1.56 0.08 16.79
N LYS A 81 1.32 -0.90 17.67
CA LYS A 81 0.27 -0.86 18.71
C LYS A 81 0.51 0.28 19.69
N GLU A 82 1.75 0.45 20.16
CA GLU A 82 2.12 1.51 21.12
C GLU A 82 1.95 2.91 20.51
N VAL A 83 2.34 3.09 19.25
CA VAL A 83 2.12 4.37 18.54
C VAL A 83 0.64 4.66 18.38
N ASP A 84 -0.19 3.65 18.09
CA ASP A 84 -1.64 3.85 18.01
C ASP A 84 -2.28 4.14 19.37
N LEU A 85 -1.74 3.57 20.44
CA LEU A 85 -2.19 3.84 21.80
C LEU A 85 -1.89 5.29 22.21
N ARG A 86 -0.75 5.86 21.77
CA ARG A 86 -0.33 7.22 22.09
C ARG A 86 -0.97 8.29 21.20
N GLU A 87 -1.00 8.03 19.90
CA GLU A 87 -1.36 9.03 18.88
C GLU A 87 -2.76 8.81 18.32
N HIS A 88 -3.39 7.66 18.61
CA HIS A 88 -4.72 7.31 18.12
C HIS A 88 -4.86 7.44 16.60
N PHE A 89 -3.81 7.13 15.84
CA PHE A 89 -3.79 7.35 14.40
C PHE A 89 -4.82 6.48 13.67
N SER A 90 -5.21 5.33 14.23
CA SER A 90 -6.25 4.46 13.68
C SER A 90 -7.61 5.17 13.54
N TRP A 91 -7.86 6.20 14.36
CA TRP A 91 -9.06 7.04 14.30
C TRP A 91 -9.08 7.99 13.11
N LEU A 92 -7.96 8.20 12.43
CA LEU A 92 -7.87 9.02 11.23
C LEU A 92 -8.37 8.27 9.98
N PHE A 93 -8.47 6.93 10.04
CA PHE A 93 -9.03 6.13 8.96
C PHE A 93 -10.55 6.29 8.94
N ARG A 94 -11.06 7.07 7.97
CA ARG A 94 -12.49 7.28 7.77
C ARG A 94 -13.05 6.26 6.79
N THR A 95 -14.19 5.67 7.14
CA THR A 95 -14.97 4.86 6.19
C THR A 95 -15.51 5.73 5.06
N SER A 96 -15.45 5.23 3.84
CA SER A 96 -16.17 5.81 2.69
C SER A 96 -17.61 5.32 2.60
N ALA A 97 -18.01 4.37 3.45
CA ALA A 97 -19.36 3.82 3.49
C ALA A 97 -20.32 4.71 4.28
N SER A 98 -21.61 4.63 3.97
CA SER A 98 -22.67 5.38 4.66
C SER A 98 -22.95 4.88 6.09
N ARG A 99 -22.47 3.69 6.45
CA ARG A 99 -22.62 3.11 7.78
C ARG A 99 -21.40 2.28 8.16
N GLU A 100 -21.02 2.37 9.42
CA GLU A 100 -20.03 1.49 10.04
C GLU A 100 -20.75 0.50 10.97
N VAL A 101 -20.45 -0.79 10.79
CA VAL A 101 -21.10 -1.91 11.53
C VAL A 101 -20.12 -2.58 12.50
N LEU A 102 -18.85 -2.18 12.48
CA LEU A 102 -17.82 -2.74 13.34
C LEU A 102 -17.72 -1.93 14.63
N GLU A 103 -17.57 -2.63 15.75
CA GLU A 103 -17.17 -2.00 17.00
C GLU A 103 -15.81 -1.31 16.84
N PRO A 104 -15.61 -0.11 17.41
CA PRO A 104 -14.38 0.67 17.22
C PRO A 104 -13.10 -0.10 17.54
N GLU A 105 -13.10 -0.89 18.62
CA GLU A 105 -11.95 -1.69 19.04
C GLU A 105 -11.63 -2.85 18.07
N VAL A 106 -12.67 -3.44 17.47
CA VAL A 106 -12.50 -4.46 16.43
C VAL A 106 -11.95 -3.82 15.16
N LEU A 107 -12.41 -2.62 14.80
CA LEU A 107 -11.87 -1.88 13.67
C LEU A 107 -10.39 -1.52 13.91
N GLN A 108 -10.06 -0.92 15.06
CA GLN A 108 -8.70 -0.55 15.44
C GLN A 108 -7.75 -1.74 15.31
N ARG A 109 -8.09 -2.88 15.94
CA ARG A 109 -7.28 -4.10 15.85
C ARG A 109 -7.08 -4.57 14.41
N ARG A 110 -8.13 -4.55 13.58
CA ARG A 110 -8.03 -4.95 12.17
C ARG A 110 -7.17 -3.98 11.36
N LEU A 111 -7.27 -2.68 11.62
CA LEU A 111 -6.43 -1.67 10.97
C LEU A 111 -4.95 -1.89 11.31
N LEU A 112 -4.61 -2.13 12.57
CA LEU A 112 -3.23 -2.42 12.99
C LEU A 112 -2.68 -3.67 12.31
N LEU A 113 -3.46 -4.76 12.29
CA LEU A 113 -3.07 -6.00 11.61
C LEU A 113 -2.96 -5.83 10.10
N CYS A 114 -3.83 -5.03 9.48
CA CYS A 114 -3.75 -4.71 8.05
C CYS A 114 -2.51 -3.90 7.71
N LEU A 115 -2.23 -2.85 8.48
CA LEU A 115 -1.04 -2.01 8.30
C LEU A 115 0.24 -2.82 8.49
N PHE A 116 0.29 -3.66 9.52
CA PHE A 116 1.41 -4.58 9.72
C PHE A 116 1.57 -5.56 8.55
N GLY A 117 0.49 -6.24 8.14
CA GLY A 117 0.53 -7.21 7.05
C GLY A 117 0.90 -6.62 5.69
N LEU A 118 0.46 -5.39 5.41
CA LEU A 118 0.81 -4.64 4.20
C LEU A 118 2.23 -4.09 4.28
N GLY A 119 2.60 -3.45 5.40
CA GLY A 119 3.90 -2.80 5.59
C GLY A 119 5.09 -3.78 5.64
N THR A 120 4.85 -5.02 6.07
CA THR A 120 5.89 -6.06 6.14
C THR A 120 5.90 -7.00 4.93
N ASN A 121 4.98 -6.83 3.98
CA ASN A 121 4.75 -7.76 2.87
C ASN A 121 4.44 -9.21 3.31
N VAL A 122 4.08 -9.45 4.57
CA VAL A 122 3.67 -10.76 5.09
C VAL A 122 2.32 -11.19 4.49
N GLY A 123 1.47 -10.22 4.14
CA GLY A 123 0.19 -10.41 3.48
C GLY A 123 -0.98 -10.66 4.44
N LEU A 124 -2.14 -10.08 4.12
CA LEU A 124 -3.33 -10.09 4.98
C LEU A 124 -3.83 -11.50 5.31
N LYS A 125 -3.77 -12.42 4.34
CA LYS A 125 -4.23 -13.81 4.53
C LYS A 125 -3.42 -14.52 5.61
N ARG A 126 -2.12 -14.28 5.66
CA ARG A 126 -1.21 -14.92 6.62
C ARG A 126 -1.42 -14.35 8.02
N ILE A 127 -1.56 -13.03 8.13
CA ILE A 127 -1.88 -12.35 9.39
C ILE A 127 -3.24 -12.80 9.93
N ALA A 128 -4.27 -12.88 9.09
CA ALA A 128 -5.61 -13.33 9.50
C ALA A 128 -5.60 -14.78 10.00
N SER A 129 -4.77 -15.66 9.42
CA SER A 129 -4.63 -17.05 9.86
C SER A 129 -3.85 -17.22 11.18
N GLN A 130 -3.13 -16.19 11.62
CA GLN A 130 -2.32 -16.20 12.83
C GLN A 130 -3.02 -15.53 14.03
N GLN A 131 -4.27 -15.05 13.88
CA GLN A 131 -5.00 -14.50 15.02
C GLN A 131 -5.34 -15.60 16.02
N PRO A 132 -4.90 -15.50 17.30
CA PRO A 132 -5.43 -16.36 18.35
C PRO A 132 -6.93 -16.07 18.55
N PRO A 133 -7.74 -17.07 18.93
CA PRO A 133 -9.15 -16.88 19.26
C PRO A 133 -9.28 -15.83 20.38
N ARG A 134 -10.29 -14.96 20.25
CA ARG A 134 -10.57 -13.81 21.12
C ARG A 134 -10.36 -14.14 22.61
N GLN A 135 -9.26 -13.67 23.18
CA GLN A 135 -9.11 -13.37 24.60
C GLN A 135 -8.25 -12.12 24.74
N LEU A 136 -8.93 -10.98 24.82
CA LEU A 136 -8.67 -9.83 25.67
C LEU A 136 -10.05 -9.19 25.91
#